data_AF-A0A2P5VLS5-F1
#
_entry.id   AF-A0A2P5VLS5-F1
#
_cell.length_a   1.000
_cell.length_b   1.000
_cell.length_c   1.000
_cell.angle_alpha   90.00
_cell.angle_beta   90.00
_cell.angle_gamma   90.00
#
_symmetry.space_group_name_H-M   'P 1'
#
loop_
_entity.id
_entity.type
_entity.pdbx_description
1 polymer ?
#
loop_
_entity_poly.entity_id
_entity_poly.type
_entity_poly.pdbx_seq_one_letter_code
_entity_poly.pdbx_strand_id
1 'polypeptide(L)'
;GKNDDDDDEITSDENDEDDDEIATGKDGDDDDDDEITSDENDEDDDEIATGKDGDDDDDASEKERATVSNEIETASGEDWHAVGGWYVDEFTIRYRPTGHSDGFILAWINLTGKLVRKLKESGGVFEGLINAKSPGLCGKCHSVDQVVDGSFKVNWHGYRLAEGLKKSVHFSHAAHFSLLDEKGCMTCHIRDVEADYASSFNDRDPTTYQANFKPLPRQVCAECHTSAKAGDKCLSCHNYHLGIYQPVEAHTSGMLKQVSNKP
;
A
#
# COMPACT_ATOMS: atom_id res chain seq x y z
N GLY A 1 -41.25 15.65 -61.55
CA GLY A 1 -39.84 15.83 -61.93
C GLY A 1 -39.09 14.76 -61.20
N LYS A 2 -38.67 13.72 -61.92
CA LYS A 2 -37.37 13.62 -62.60
C LYS A 2 -36.25 13.43 -61.58
N ASN A 3 -35.84 12.16 -61.53
CA ASN A 3 -34.58 11.61 -61.02
C ASN A 3 -33.40 12.42 -61.54
N ASP A 4 -32.34 12.45 -60.75
CA ASP A 4 -30.98 12.35 -61.26
C ASP A 4 -30.25 11.37 -60.32
N ASP A 5 -29.89 10.23 -60.92
CA ASP A 5 -28.93 9.23 -60.46
C ASP A 5 -27.52 9.82 -60.58
N ASP A 6 -26.61 9.46 -59.69
CA ASP A 6 -25.15 9.42 -59.94
C ASP A 6 -24.52 8.48 -58.91
N ASP A 7 -24.56 7.19 -59.23
CA ASP A 7 -23.62 6.17 -58.75
C ASP A 7 -22.44 6.18 -59.74
N ASP A 8 -21.23 6.44 -59.26
CA ASP A 8 -19.99 6.17 -59.99
C ASP A 8 -19.00 5.42 -59.07
N GLU A 9 -18.54 4.27 -59.58
CA GLU A 9 -17.50 3.39 -59.07
C GLU A 9 -16.17 4.13 -58.86
N ILE A 10 -15.28 3.56 -58.03
CA ILE A 10 -13.89 3.25 -58.43
C ILE A 10 -13.31 2.23 -57.44
N THR A 11 -12.90 1.09 -58.00
CA THR A 11 -11.98 0.10 -57.45
C THR A 11 -10.54 0.44 -57.85
N SER A 12 -9.57 0.27 -56.95
CA SER A 12 -8.15 -0.06 -57.23
C SER A 12 -7.44 -0.21 -55.87
N ASP A 13 -7.07 -1.41 -55.47
CA ASP A 13 -5.80 -2.10 -55.78
C ASP A 13 -4.63 -1.64 -54.89
N GLU A 14 -4.22 -2.58 -54.04
CA GLU A 14 -2.85 -3.07 -53.80
C GLU A 14 -1.68 -2.12 -53.42
N ASN A 15 -1.03 -2.56 -52.33
CA ASN A 15 0.39 -2.53 -51.96
C ASN A 15 1.02 -1.26 -51.37
N ASP A 16 1.53 -1.41 -50.14
CA ASP A 16 2.96 -1.40 -49.77
C ASP A 16 3.02 -1.35 -48.22
N GLU A 17 3.41 -2.45 -47.56
CA GLU A 17 4.77 -2.69 -47.07
C GLU A 17 5.24 -1.60 -46.09
N ASP A 18 5.26 -1.93 -44.79
CA ASP A 18 6.40 -1.60 -43.92
C ASP A 18 6.38 -2.51 -42.68
N ASP A 19 7.42 -3.34 -42.66
CA ASP A 19 7.89 -4.26 -41.63
C ASP A 19 8.27 -3.54 -40.32
N ASP A 20 8.08 -4.23 -39.19
CA ASP A 20 9.06 -4.21 -38.09
C ASP A 20 8.83 -5.44 -37.19
N GLU A 21 9.21 -6.61 -37.70
CA GLU A 21 9.47 -7.80 -36.89
C GLU A 21 10.90 -7.70 -36.31
N ILE A 22 11.00 -7.46 -35.00
CA ILE A 22 12.27 -7.51 -34.27
C ILE A 22 12.67 -8.98 -34.09
N ALA A 23 13.61 -9.42 -34.94
CA ALA A 23 14.29 -10.69 -34.86
C ALA A 23 15.15 -10.80 -33.59
N THR A 24 14.97 -11.89 -32.84
CA THR A 24 15.88 -12.33 -31.78
C THR A 24 17.08 -13.04 -32.40
N GLY A 25 18.17 -12.28 -32.54
CA GLY A 25 19.50 -12.79 -32.89
C GLY A 25 20.17 -13.48 -31.70
N LYS A 26 20.96 -14.50 -32.05
CA LYS A 26 21.54 -15.56 -31.23
C LYS A 26 23.06 -15.39 -31.18
N ASP A 27 23.65 -15.79 -30.06
CA ASP A 27 25.03 -16.21 -29.75
C ASP A 27 26.22 -15.39 -30.30
N GLY A 28 27.08 -14.95 -29.38
CA GLY A 28 28.42 -14.43 -29.64
C GLY A 28 29.26 -14.57 -28.38
N ASP A 29 29.92 -15.73 -28.26
CA ASP A 29 31.09 -15.94 -27.41
C ASP A 29 32.19 -14.97 -27.84
N ASP A 30 32.86 -14.32 -26.89
CA ASP A 30 34.23 -13.84 -27.05
C ASP A 30 34.93 -14.00 -25.71
N ASP A 31 35.87 -14.95 -25.72
CA ASP A 31 36.92 -15.19 -24.74
C ASP A 31 37.80 -13.95 -24.59
N ASP A 32 38.12 -13.56 -23.35
CA ASP A 32 39.36 -12.87 -23.06
C ASP A 32 39.96 -13.43 -21.77
N ASP A 33 40.99 -14.24 -21.98
CA ASP A 33 41.98 -14.71 -21.04
C ASP A 33 42.74 -13.52 -20.43
N ASP A 34 42.88 -13.48 -19.11
CA ASP A 34 44.04 -12.87 -18.47
C ASP A 34 44.48 -13.74 -17.29
N GLU A 35 45.57 -14.46 -17.54
CA GLU A 35 46.33 -15.29 -16.61
C GLU A 35 47.43 -14.44 -15.93
N ILE A 36 47.92 -14.92 -14.77
CA ILE A 36 49.21 -14.59 -14.10
C ILE A 36 49.11 -13.38 -13.11
N THR A 37 49.56 -13.39 -11.84
CA THR A 37 50.57 -14.18 -11.09
C THR A 37 50.10 -14.54 -9.68
N SER A 38 50.51 -15.73 -9.22
CA SER A 38 50.78 -16.05 -7.81
C SER A 38 51.93 -15.19 -7.25
N ASP A 39 51.75 -14.62 -6.07
CA ASP A 39 52.87 -14.30 -5.17
C ASP A 39 52.50 -14.72 -3.75
N GLU A 40 53.22 -15.73 -3.29
CA GLU A 40 53.39 -16.13 -1.90
C GLU A 40 54.10 -14.99 -1.17
N ASN A 41 53.67 -14.65 0.05
CA ASN A 41 54.61 -14.20 1.07
C ASN A 41 54.08 -14.52 2.48
N ASP A 42 54.99 -15.18 3.16
CA ASP A 42 54.97 -15.76 4.50
C ASP A 42 54.84 -14.75 5.64
N GLU A 43 54.41 -15.31 6.78
CA GLU A 43 54.85 -15.04 8.16
C GLU A 43 54.75 -13.60 8.71
N ASP A 44 53.93 -13.43 9.76
CA ASP A 44 54.45 -12.82 10.99
C ASP A 44 53.63 -13.28 12.21
N ASP A 45 54.38 -13.86 13.14
CA ASP A 45 54.04 -14.53 14.37
C ASP A 45 54.28 -13.55 15.53
N ASP A 46 53.22 -12.94 16.06
CA ASP A 46 53.32 -12.00 17.20
C ASP A 46 52.90 -12.70 18.52
N GLU A 47 53.88 -13.42 19.05
CA GLU A 47 54.02 -13.80 20.47
C GLU A 47 54.05 -12.54 21.37
N ILE A 48 53.03 -12.38 22.23
CA ILE A 48 53.09 -11.44 23.37
C ILE A 48 53.10 -12.23 24.67
N ALA A 49 54.30 -12.42 25.21
CA ALA A 49 54.55 -12.89 26.56
C ALA A 49 54.81 -11.70 27.51
N THR A 50 53.90 -11.47 28.46
CA THR A 50 54.11 -10.74 29.73
C THR A 50 53.02 -11.20 30.70
N GLY A 51 53.21 -11.62 31.94
CA GLY A 51 54.34 -11.77 32.84
C GLY A 51 53.85 -12.55 34.07
N LYS A 52 54.81 -13.10 34.81
CA LYS A 52 54.67 -13.99 35.96
C LYS A 52 54.28 -13.21 37.23
N ASP A 53 53.44 -13.78 38.09
CA ASP A 53 53.67 -13.97 39.54
C ASP A 53 52.37 -14.20 40.34
N GLY A 54 52.34 -15.25 41.17
CA GLY A 54 51.41 -15.41 42.29
C GLY A 54 50.80 -16.81 42.44
N ASP A 55 51.36 -17.62 43.35
CA ASP A 55 50.94 -18.96 43.75
C ASP A 55 49.51 -19.05 44.31
N ASP A 56 48.83 -20.18 44.06
CA ASP A 56 48.39 -21.17 45.06
C ASP A 56 47.19 -22.00 44.54
N ASP A 57 47.41 -23.32 44.50
CA ASP A 57 46.47 -24.42 44.76
C ASP A 57 45.05 -24.37 44.14
N ASP A 58 44.78 -25.23 43.15
CA ASP A 58 43.99 -26.45 43.35
C ASP A 58 43.40 -27.03 42.05
N ASP A 59 43.51 -28.35 42.00
CA ASP A 59 42.60 -29.32 41.38
C ASP A 59 42.67 -29.60 39.87
N ALA A 60 42.79 -30.90 39.62
CA ALA A 60 42.90 -31.53 38.33
C ALA A 60 41.53 -31.56 37.62
N SER A 61 41.46 -31.02 36.41
CA SER A 61 40.74 -31.73 35.33
C SER A 61 41.19 -31.19 33.97
N GLU A 62 41.83 -32.06 33.20
CA GLU A 62 41.88 -31.93 31.75
C GLU A 62 40.44 -31.95 31.23
N LYS A 63 39.98 -30.83 30.69
CA LYS A 63 38.85 -30.80 29.76
C LYS A 63 39.32 -30.16 28.48
N GLU A 64 39.57 -31.01 27.50
CA GLU A 64 39.66 -30.64 26.09
C GLU A 64 38.49 -29.71 25.74
N ARG A 65 38.83 -28.46 25.41
CA ARG A 65 37.87 -27.50 24.87
C ARG A 65 37.66 -27.84 23.40
N ALA A 66 36.77 -28.79 23.14
CA ALA A 66 36.25 -29.05 21.80
C ALA A 66 35.61 -27.76 21.27
N THR A 67 36.22 -27.16 20.25
CA THR A 67 35.61 -26.11 19.42
C THR A 67 34.51 -26.74 18.59
N VAL A 68 33.28 -26.72 19.12
CA VAL A 68 32.09 -27.03 18.34
C VAL A 68 31.75 -25.80 17.51
N SER A 69 32.18 -25.78 16.26
CA SER A 69 31.58 -24.92 15.24
C SER A 69 30.15 -25.42 15.04
N ASN A 70 29.20 -24.82 15.76
CA ASN A 70 27.79 -24.98 15.43
C ASN A 70 27.56 -24.26 14.11
N GLU A 71 27.73 -24.97 13.00
CA GLU A 71 27.07 -24.59 11.75
C GLU A 71 25.58 -24.53 12.05
N ILE A 72 25.04 -23.31 12.05
CA ILE A 72 23.61 -23.12 12.19
C ILE A 72 23.00 -23.69 10.91
N GLU A 73 22.34 -24.84 11.02
CA GLU A 73 21.55 -25.43 9.94
C GLU A 73 20.48 -24.40 9.53
N THR A 74 20.73 -23.69 8.44
CA THR A 74 19.78 -22.73 7.90
C THR A 74 18.71 -23.50 7.13
N ALA A 75 17.43 -23.17 7.37
CA ALA A 75 16.33 -23.81 6.64
C ALA A 75 16.54 -23.68 5.13
N SER A 76 16.04 -24.65 4.35
CA SER A 76 16.20 -24.64 2.90
C SER A 76 15.56 -23.39 2.27
N GLY A 77 16.00 -23.00 1.07
CA GLY A 77 15.43 -21.85 0.36
C GLY A 77 13.92 -21.97 0.13
N GLU A 78 13.39 -23.19 -0.05
CA GLU A 78 11.95 -23.46 -0.17
C GLU A 78 11.19 -23.32 1.15
N ASP A 79 11.77 -23.74 2.28
CA ASP A 79 11.15 -23.59 3.60
C ASP A 79 11.08 -22.12 4.03
N TRP A 80 12.11 -21.33 3.73
CA TRP A 80 12.08 -19.87 3.88
C TRP A 80 11.07 -19.21 2.95
N HIS A 81 10.90 -19.75 1.74
CA HIS A 81 9.93 -19.24 0.77
C HIS A 81 8.53 -19.19 1.38
N ALA A 82 8.12 -20.21 2.14
CA ALA A 82 6.77 -20.32 2.70
C ALA A 82 6.47 -19.33 3.84
N VAL A 83 7.47 -18.92 4.62
CA VAL A 83 7.29 -18.02 5.78
C VAL A 83 7.48 -16.54 5.45
N GLY A 84 8.12 -16.23 4.32
CA GLY A 84 8.48 -14.87 3.92
C GLY A 84 9.64 -14.30 4.75
N GLY A 85 9.93 -13.01 4.57
CA GLY A 85 11.02 -12.32 5.26
C GLY A 85 12.30 -12.19 4.44
N TRP A 86 13.40 -11.91 5.12
CA TRP A 86 14.72 -11.77 4.50
C TRP A 86 15.35 -13.12 4.24
N TYR A 87 15.92 -13.30 3.06
CA TYR A 87 16.64 -14.50 2.69
C TYR A 87 17.85 -14.15 1.82
N VAL A 88 18.84 -15.02 1.86
CA VAL A 88 20.00 -14.94 0.97
C VAL A 88 19.73 -15.87 -0.21
N ASP A 89 19.94 -15.36 -1.40
CA ASP A 89 19.84 -16.11 -2.64
C ASP A 89 21.13 -15.85 -3.43
N GLU A 90 21.94 -16.90 -3.57
CA GLU A 90 23.33 -16.85 -4.02
C GLU A 90 24.14 -15.82 -3.21
N PHE A 91 24.44 -14.66 -3.78
CA PHE A 91 25.18 -13.55 -3.17
C PHE A 91 24.33 -12.28 -2.97
N THR A 92 23.01 -12.42 -3.00
CA THR A 92 22.05 -11.31 -2.89
C THR A 92 21.17 -11.47 -1.67
N ILE A 93 20.96 -10.39 -0.91
CA ILE A 93 19.92 -10.32 0.12
C ILE A 93 18.60 -9.91 -0.54
N ARG A 94 17.57 -10.75 -0.40
CA ARG A 94 16.22 -10.51 -0.94
C ARG A 94 15.19 -10.48 0.18
N TYR A 95 14.08 -9.77 -0.05
CA TYR A 95 12.96 -9.71 0.88
C TYR A 95 11.68 -10.20 0.21
N ARG A 96 10.98 -11.14 0.86
CA ARG A 96 9.66 -11.60 0.44
C ARG A 96 8.57 -11.09 1.41
N PRO A 97 7.58 -10.31 0.93
CA PRO A 97 6.45 -9.91 1.74
C PRO A 97 5.62 -11.11 2.22
N THR A 98 5.17 -11.05 3.47
CA THR A 98 4.39 -12.11 4.14
C THR A 98 2.87 -12.03 3.87
N GLY A 99 2.37 -10.92 3.33
CA GLY A 99 0.96 -10.73 3.01
C GLY A 99 0.59 -9.29 2.64
N HIS A 100 -0.73 -9.01 2.52
CA HIS A 100 -1.24 -7.69 2.10
C HIS A 100 -0.82 -6.54 3.03
N SER A 101 -0.69 -6.80 4.32
CA SER A 101 -0.27 -5.82 5.33
C SER A 101 1.07 -6.21 5.94
N ASP A 102 2.01 -6.63 5.08
CA ASP A 102 3.38 -6.96 5.50
C ASP A 102 4.00 -5.79 6.28
N GLY A 103 4.49 -6.09 7.48
CA GLY A 103 4.93 -5.06 8.43
C GLY A 103 6.19 -4.32 7.97
N PHE A 104 7.11 -4.99 7.30
CA PHE A 104 8.35 -4.38 6.82
C PHE A 104 8.05 -3.42 5.67
N ILE A 105 7.32 -3.88 4.65
CA ILE A 105 6.97 -3.06 3.48
C ILE A 105 6.16 -1.84 3.92
N LEU A 106 5.15 -2.04 4.77
CA LEU A 106 4.32 -0.96 5.30
C LEU A 106 5.16 0.06 6.09
N ALA A 107 6.05 -0.40 6.96
CA ALA A 107 6.91 0.49 7.74
C ALA A 107 7.86 1.30 6.85
N TRP A 108 8.48 0.67 5.86
CA TRP A 108 9.41 1.31 4.95
C TRP A 108 8.76 2.33 4.03
N ILE A 109 7.60 2.01 3.44
CA ILE A 109 6.82 2.97 2.65
C ILE A 109 6.47 4.19 3.49
N ASN A 110 5.94 3.99 4.70
CA ASN A 110 5.55 5.12 5.56
C ASN A 110 6.75 5.93 6.06
N LEU A 111 7.87 5.29 6.39
CA LEU A 111 9.08 5.96 6.85
C LEU A 111 9.71 6.79 5.73
N THR A 112 9.92 6.19 4.56
CA THR A 112 10.56 6.85 3.42
C THR A 112 9.70 7.98 2.85
N GLY A 113 8.37 7.81 2.83
CA GLY A 113 7.43 8.88 2.45
C GLY A 113 7.52 10.09 3.40
N LYS A 114 7.64 9.86 4.71
CA LYS A 114 7.85 10.92 5.71
C LYS A 114 9.19 11.63 5.58
N LEU A 115 10.22 10.92 5.12
CA LEU A 115 11.59 11.42 5.05
C LEU A 115 12.00 11.96 3.68
N VAL A 116 11.13 11.89 2.66
CA VAL A 116 11.46 12.30 1.27
C VAL A 116 12.02 13.72 1.15
N ARG A 117 11.61 14.65 2.02
CA ARG A 117 12.11 16.03 2.06
C ARG A 117 13.42 16.20 2.83
N LYS A 118 13.74 15.25 3.71
CA LYS A 118 14.89 15.31 4.64
C LYS A 118 16.07 14.48 4.15
N LEU A 119 15.80 13.37 3.46
CA LEU A 119 16.79 12.43 2.93
C LEU A 119 16.47 12.15 1.48
N LYS A 120 17.39 12.52 0.58
CA LYS A 120 17.19 12.39 -0.87
C LYS A 120 16.95 10.93 -1.28
N GLU A 121 17.66 10.01 -0.63
CA GLU A 121 17.62 8.57 -0.85
C GLU A 121 16.25 7.99 -0.50
N SER A 122 15.53 8.60 0.45
CA SER A 122 14.19 8.14 0.84
C SER A 122 13.19 8.24 -0.31
N GLY A 123 13.33 9.23 -1.20
CA GLY A 123 12.46 9.34 -2.38
C GLY A 123 12.57 8.14 -3.30
N GLY A 124 13.80 7.72 -3.63
CA GLY A 124 14.03 6.57 -4.51
C GLY A 124 13.48 5.27 -3.92
N VAL A 125 13.68 5.05 -2.62
CA VAL A 125 13.14 3.87 -1.93
C VAL A 125 11.62 3.90 -1.88
N PHE A 126 11.02 5.06 -1.58
CA PHE A 126 9.56 5.21 -1.57
C PHE A 126 8.95 4.87 -2.94
N GLU A 127 9.47 5.47 -4.01
CA GLU A 127 9.00 5.20 -5.37
C GLU A 127 9.20 3.73 -5.76
N GLY A 128 10.35 3.14 -5.39
CA GLY A 128 10.64 1.74 -5.65
C GLY A 128 9.70 0.76 -4.94
N LEU A 129 9.11 1.13 -3.80
CA LEU A 129 8.18 0.28 -3.05
C LEU A 129 6.71 0.50 -3.44
N ILE A 130 6.33 1.73 -3.81
CA ILE A 130 4.93 2.07 -4.13
C ILE A 130 4.60 1.91 -5.62
N ASN A 131 5.60 1.72 -6.49
CA ASN A 131 5.39 1.63 -7.93
C ASN A 131 4.40 0.52 -8.31
N ALA A 132 3.66 0.73 -9.39
CA ALA A 132 2.68 -0.20 -9.93
C ALA A 132 3.25 -1.56 -10.39
N LYS A 133 4.58 -1.72 -10.42
CA LYS A 133 5.30 -2.96 -10.72
C LYS A 133 6.01 -3.56 -9.50
N SER A 134 5.95 -2.90 -8.35
CA SER A 134 6.61 -3.36 -7.13
C SER A 134 5.91 -4.56 -6.49
N PRO A 135 6.65 -5.40 -5.76
CA PRO A 135 6.04 -6.46 -4.95
C PRO A 135 4.93 -5.91 -4.05
N GLY A 136 3.77 -6.56 -4.06
CA GLY A 136 2.59 -6.13 -3.31
C GLY A 136 1.69 -5.10 -4.01
N LEU A 137 2.14 -4.48 -5.10
CA LEU A 137 1.34 -3.58 -5.96
C LEU A 137 0.59 -2.48 -5.19
N CYS A 138 1.17 -2.01 -4.08
CA CYS A 138 0.49 -1.18 -3.10
C CYS A 138 -0.11 0.08 -3.74
N GLY A 139 0.63 0.76 -4.61
CA GLY A 139 0.19 1.99 -5.30
C GLY A 139 -0.90 1.80 -6.35
N LYS A 140 -1.26 0.55 -6.74
CA LYS A 140 -2.44 0.30 -7.59
C LYS A 140 -3.75 0.43 -6.83
N CYS A 141 -3.71 0.22 -5.52
CA CYS A 141 -4.90 0.21 -4.66
C CYS A 141 -4.92 1.37 -3.67
N HIS A 142 -3.76 1.86 -3.26
CA HIS A 142 -3.62 2.92 -2.27
C HIS A 142 -3.04 4.18 -2.92
N SER A 143 -3.81 5.27 -2.87
CA SER A 143 -3.34 6.56 -3.34
C SER A 143 -2.26 7.14 -2.43
N VAL A 144 -1.43 8.01 -3.01
CA VAL A 144 -0.40 8.75 -2.30
C VAL A 144 -0.71 10.24 -2.43
N ASP A 145 -0.82 10.91 -1.29
CA ASP A 145 -1.00 12.35 -1.23
C ASP A 145 0.30 13.00 -0.77
N GLN A 146 0.64 14.15 -1.34
CA GLN A 146 1.62 15.06 -0.78
C GLN A 146 0.93 15.94 0.26
N VAL A 147 1.47 15.96 1.47
CA VAL A 147 0.96 16.83 2.54
C VAL A 147 1.72 18.16 2.56
N VAL A 148 1.22 19.13 3.33
CA VAL A 148 1.71 20.52 3.34
C VAL A 148 3.22 20.65 3.62
N ASP A 149 3.81 19.76 4.42
CA ASP A 149 5.25 19.75 4.70
C ASP A 149 6.12 19.15 3.58
N GLY A 150 5.48 18.73 2.48
CA GLY A 150 6.10 18.11 1.31
C GLY A 150 6.36 16.61 1.44
N SER A 151 6.06 16.00 2.60
CA SER A 151 6.13 14.55 2.77
C SER A 151 4.99 13.81 2.06
N PHE A 152 5.17 12.51 1.86
CA PHE A 152 4.17 11.65 1.26
C PHE A 152 3.40 10.86 2.30
N LYS A 153 2.08 10.79 2.13
CA LYS A 153 1.16 10.02 2.93
C LYS A 153 0.42 9.03 2.03
N VAL A 154 0.51 7.75 2.36
CA VAL A 154 -0.27 6.71 1.67
C VAL A 154 -1.63 6.53 2.36
N ASN A 155 -2.68 6.48 1.56
CA ASN A 155 -4.05 6.28 2.05
C ASN A 155 -4.39 4.79 2.16
N TRP A 156 -3.94 4.17 3.25
CA TRP A 156 -4.20 2.76 3.58
C TRP A 156 -5.69 2.44 3.81
N HIS A 157 -6.48 3.46 4.13
CA HIS A 157 -7.91 3.34 4.35
C HIS A 157 -8.63 4.35 3.47
N GLY A 158 -9.82 3.97 2.99
CA GLY A 158 -10.73 4.92 2.36
C GLY A 158 -11.12 6.05 3.32
N TYR A 159 -11.65 7.13 2.77
CA TYR A 159 -12.02 8.32 3.53
C TYR A 159 -12.88 7.98 4.76
N ARG A 160 -12.39 8.38 5.94
CA ARG A 160 -13.10 8.34 7.20
C ARG A 160 -13.23 9.76 7.73
N LEU A 161 -14.42 10.09 8.24
CA LEU A 161 -14.63 11.34 8.96
C LEU A 161 -13.76 11.36 10.22
N ALA A 162 -13.39 12.56 10.65
CA ALA A 162 -12.76 12.73 11.95
C ALA A 162 -13.66 12.19 13.07
N GLU A 163 -13.03 11.69 14.12
CA GLU A 163 -13.72 11.05 15.24
C GLU A 163 -14.80 11.96 15.83
N GLY A 164 -15.99 11.40 16.08
CA GLY A 164 -17.14 12.15 16.60
C GLY A 164 -17.95 12.94 15.57
N LEU A 165 -17.50 13.07 14.32
CA LEU A 165 -18.32 13.63 13.24
C LEU A 165 -19.19 12.56 12.58
N LYS A 166 -20.50 12.82 12.49
CA LYS A 166 -21.46 11.98 11.77
C LYS A 166 -21.80 12.62 10.42
N LYS A 167 -21.99 11.80 9.38
CA LYS A 167 -22.58 12.25 8.11
C LYS A 167 -24.04 12.64 8.34
N SER A 168 -24.49 13.70 7.68
CA SER A 168 -25.91 14.12 7.68
C SER A 168 -26.83 13.06 7.10
N VAL A 169 -26.32 12.23 6.18
CA VAL A 169 -27.01 11.11 5.56
C VAL A 169 -26.19 9.85 5.78
N HIS A 170 -26.85 8.75 6.13
CA HIS A 170 -26.25 7.43 6.15
C HIS A 170 -26.80 6.59 5.00
N PHE A 171 -25.93 5.73 4.48
CA PHE A 171 -26.26 4.74 3.47
C PHE A 171 -25.46 3.48 3.77
N SER A 172 -26.08 2.31 3.57
CA SER A 172 -25.44 1.01 3.75
C SER A 172 -25.50 0.23 2.45
N HIS A 173 -24.36 0.08 1.76
CA HIS A 173 -24.25 -0.80 0.60
C HIS A 173 -24.71 -2.23 0.94
N ALA A 174 -24.33 -2.74 2.12
CA ALA A 174 -24.70 -4.07 2.59
C ALA A 174 -26.22 -4.29 2.64
N ALA A 175 -26.98 -3.29 3.11
CA ALA A 175 -28.44 -3.38 3.17
C ALA A 175 -29.12 -3.35 1.78
N HIS A 176 -28.39 -2.96 0.74
CA HIS A 176 -28.90 -2.82 -0.63
C HIS A 176 -28.33 -3.86 -1.60
N PHE A 177 -27.38 -4.71 -1.17
CA PHE A 177 -26.75 -5.69 -2.07
C PHE A 177 -27.73 -6.70 -2.67
N SER A 178 -28.80 -7.06 -1.95
CA SER A 178 -29.83 -7.96 -2.49
C SER A 178 -30.67 -7.33 -3.62
N LEU A 179 -30.52 -6.02 -3.87
CA LEU A 179 -31.23 -5.29 -4.93
C LEU A 179 -30.39 -5.16 -6.21
N LEU A 180 -29.13 -5.56 -6.18
CA LEU A 180 -28.25 -5.49 -7.35
C LEU A 180 -28.71 -6.54 -8.38
N ASP A 181 -29.07 -6.06 -9.56
CA ASP A 181 -29.34 -6.89 -10.72
C ASP A 181 -28.07 -7.01 -11.59
N GLU A 182 -28.22 -7.43 -12.85
CA GLU A 182 -27.10 -7.55 -13.79
C GLU A 182 -26.35 -6.22 -14.03
N LYS A 183 -26.94 -5.07 -13.69
CA LYS A 183 -26.28 -3.76 -13.77
C LYS A 183 -25.32 -3.52 -12.61
N GLY A 184 -25.36 -4.32 -11.55
CA GLY A 184 -24.47 -4.21 -10.39
C GLY A 184 -24.48 -2.81 -9.78
N CYS A 185 -23.31 -2.19 -9.62
CA CYS A 185 -23.20 -0.84 -9.05
C CYS A 185 -24.04 0.21 -9.81
N MET A 186 -24.26 -0.02 -11.11
CA MET A 186 -25.00 0.88 -12.00
C MET A 186 -26.51 0.84 -11.80
N THR A 187 -27.02 -0.04 -10.91
CA THR A 187 -28.41 0.04 -10.45
C THR A 187 -28.70 1.37 -9.76
N CYS A 188 -27.71 1.92 -9.02
CA CYS A 188 -27.84 3.20 -8.33
C CYS A 188 -26.89 4.27 -8.89
N HIS A 189 -25.68 3.90 -9.29
CA HIS A 189 -24.67 4.85 -9.73
C HIS A 189 -24.72 5.12 -11.23
N ILE A 190 -24.37 6.35 -11.60
CA ILE A 190 -24.13 6.73 -12.99
C ILE A 190 -22.63 7.03 -13.10
N ARG A 191 -21.95 6.32 -13.98
CA ARG A 191 -20.54 6.58 -14.30
C ARG A 191 -20.41 7.94 -14.95
N ASP A 192 -19.42 8.70 -14.50
CA ASP A 192 -19.01 9.92 -15.18
C ASP A 192 -17.93 9.57 -16.20
N VAL A 193 -18.31 9.53 -17.48
CA VAL A 193 -17.40 9.16 -18.58
C VAL A 193 -16.43 10.28 -18.94
N GLU A 194 -16.75 11.51 -18.53
CA GLU A 194 -15.90 12.69 -18.76
C GLU A 194 -14.89 12.89 -17.62
N ALA A 195 -15.04 12.19 -16.50
CA ALA A 195 -14.15 12.31 -15.36
C ALA A 195 -12.83 11.58 -15.62
N ASP A 196 -11.72 12.31 -15.54
CA ASP A 196 -10.38 11.72 -15.61
C ASP A 196 -9.93 11.25 -14.22
N TYR A 197 -10.60 10.22 -13.71
CA TYR A 197 -10.29 9.64 -12.40
C TYR A 197 -8.85 9.14 -12.30
N ALA A 198 -8.31 8.54 -13.37
CA ALA A 198 -6.96 7.99 -13.34
C ALA A 198 -5.92 9.11 -13.14
N SER A 199 -6.12 10.27 -13.79
CA SER A 199 -5.21 11.41 -13.62
C SER A 199 -5.16 11.98 -12.21
N SER A 200 -6.22 11.80 -11.42
CA SER A 200 -6.32 12.28 -10.03
C SER A 200 -5.26 11.71 -9.07
N PHE A 201 -4.49 10.72 -9.52
CA PHE A 201 -3.44 10.09 -8.72
C PHE A 201 -2.02 10.43 -9.22
N ASN A 202 -1.89 11.22 -10.30
CA ASN A 202 -0.60 11.52 -10.93
C ASN A 202 0.15 12.65 -10.24
N ASP A 203 -0.55 13.65 -9.71
CA ASP A 203 0.02 14.86 -9.11
C ASP A 203 0.21 14.76 -7.59
N ARG A 204 -0.35 13.72 -6.95
CA ARG A 204 -0.40 13.54 -5.49
C ARG A 204 -1.11 14.68 -4.76
N ASP A 205 -1.94 15.45 -5.46
CA ASP A 205 -2.72 16.52 -4.88
C ASP A 205 -4.15 16.02 -4.60
N PRO A 206 -4.54 15.83 -3.33
CA PRO A 206 -5.88 15.35 -3.01
C PRO A 206 -6.99 16.34 -3.42
N THR A 207 -6.65 17.59 -3.76
CA THR A 207 -7.62 18.62 -4.17
C THR A 207 -8.02 18.55 -5.64
N THR A 208 -7.25 17.85 -6.47
CA THR A 208 -7.55 17.65 -7.91
C THR A 208 -8.38 16.40 -8.17
N TYR A 209 -8.70 15.64 -7.11
CA TYR A 209 -9.45 14.39 -7.20
C TYR A 209 -10.82 14.53 -7.88
N GLN A 210 -11.07 13.68 -8.87
CA GLN A 210 -12.35 13.56 -9.55
C GLN A 210 -12.92 12.16 -9.38
N ALA A 211 -14.16 12.04 -8.90
CA ALA A 211 -14.82 10.74 -8.81
C ALA A 211 -15.30 10.25 -10.20
N ASN A 212 -15.17 8.95 -10.47
CA ASN A 212 -15.65 8.29 -11.70
C ASN A 212 -17.18 8.09 -11.70
N PHE A 213 -17.89 8.54 -10.67
CA PHE A 213 -19.33 8.47 -10.57
C PHE A 213 -19.89 9.88 -10.37
N LYS A 214 -21.00 10.16 -11.03
CA LYS A 214 -21.75 11.39 -10.83
C LYS A 214 -22.30 11.44 -9.40
N PRO A 215 -22.45 12.64 -8.81
CA PRO A 215 -23.13 12.81 -7.54
C PRO A 215 -24.51 12.14 -7.56
N LEU A 216 -24.80 11.33 -6.54
CA LEU A 216 -26.04 10.57 -6.48
C LEU A 216 -27.22 11.50 -6.09
N PRO A 217 -28.23 11.69 -6.95
CA PRO A 217 -29.35 12.55 -6.62
C PRO A 217 -30.32 11.86 -5.66
N ARG A 218 -30.95 12.64 -4.78
CA ARG A 218 -31.98 12.17 -3.83
C ARG A 218 -33.10 11.35 -4.52
N GLN A 219 -33.40 11.68 -5.77
CA GLN A 219 -34.44 11.03 -6.56
C GLN A 219 -34.25 9.52 -6.65
N VAL A 220 -33.01 9.05 -6.85
CA VAL A 220 -32.69 7.61 -6.94
C VAL A 220 -33.10 6.88 -5.66
N CYS A 221 -32.86 7.47 -4.49
CA CYS A 221 -33.29 6.90 -3.22
C CYS A 221 -34.83 6.85 -3.12
N ALA A 222 -35.50 7.91 -3.56
CA ALA A 222 -36.96 8.07 -3.45
C ALA A 222 -37.77 7.14 -4.37
N GLU A 223 -37.15 6.55 -5.41
CA GLU A 223 -37.80 5.56 -6.29
C GLU A 223 -38.16 4.25 -5.55
N CYS A 224 -37.35 3.91 -4.55
CA CYS A 224 -37.52 2.72 -3.71
C CYS A 224 -38.00 3.06 -2.29
N HIS A 225 -37.57 4.19 -1.73
CA HIS A 225 -38.00 4.69 -0.42
C HIS A 225 -39.29 5.50 -0.53
N THR A 226 -40.40 4.77 -0.64
CA THR A 226 -41.76 5.30 -0.60
C THR A 226 -42.52 4.67 0.57
N SER A 227 -43.62 5.29 0.99
CA SER A 227 -44.52 4.74 2.01
C SER A 227 -44.98 3.30 1.71
N ALA A 228 -45.08 2.92 0.42
CA ALA A 228 -45.54 1.60 -0.02
C ALA A 228 -44.44 0.54 -0.17
N LYS A 229 -43.15 0.92 -0.13
CA LYS A 229 -42.01 0.02 -0.37
C LYS A 229 -41.07 0.00 0.84
N ALA A 230 -39.86 0.55 0.71
CA ALA A 230 -38.82 0.54 1.74
C ALA A 230 -39.03 1.59 2.86
N GLY A 231 -40.22 2.21 2.92
CA GLY A 231 -40.56 3.29 3.82
C GLY A 231 -39.91 4.63 3.43
N ASP A 232 -40.50 5.72 3.90
CA ASP A 232 -40.13 7.11 3.55
C ASP A 232 -39.91 8.01 4.79
N LYS A 233 -39.62 7.40 5.94
CA LYS A 233 -39.35 8.15 7.18
C LYS A 233 -38.04 8.93 7.07
N CYS A 234 -38.04 10.18 7.54
CA CYS A 234 -36.85 11.04 7.51
C CYS A 234 -35.62 10.41 8.16
N LEU A 235 -35.83 9.69 9.27
CA LEU A 235 -34.78 9.00 10.04
C LEU A 235 -34.22 7.75 9.37
N SER A 236 -34.83 7.27 8.27
CA SER A 236 -34.30 6.14 7.50
C SER A 236 -33.03 6.50 6.74
N CYS A 237 -32.76 7.79 6.52
CA CYS A 237 -31.56 8.26 5.83
C CYS A 237 -30.82 9.33 6.64
N HIS A 238 -31.54 10.23 7.31
CA HIS A 238 -30.91 11.37 7.98
C HIS A 238 -30.48 11.05 9.41
N ASN A 239 -29.22 11.37 9.70
CA ASN A 239 -28.75 11.49 11.08
C ASN A 239 -29.05 12.90 11.59
N TYR A 240 -29.58 12.99 12.80
CA TYR A 240 -29.70 14.24 13.54
C TYR A 240 -28.60 14.31 14.61
N HIS A 241 -28.40 15.51 15.16
CA HIS A 241 -27.32 15.80 16.12
C HIS A 241 -25.93 15.50 15.54
N LEU A 242 -25.59 16.23 14.49
CA LEU A 242 -24.31 16.14 13.80
C LEU A 242 -23.27 16.96 14.58
N GLY A 243 -22.38 16.29 15.30
CA GLY A 243 -21.26 16.96 15.94
C GLY A 243 -20.77 16.29 17.22
N ILE A 244 -19.70 16.84 17.75
CA ILE A 244 -19.13 16.49 19.05
C ILE A 244 -19.78 17.41 20.08
N TYR A 245 -20.62 16.84 20.93
CA TYR A 245 -21.21 17.57 22.05
C TYR A 245 -20.36 17.36 23.29
N GLN A 246 -19.92 18.45 23.92
CA GLN A 246 -19.31 18.37 25.24
C GLN A 246 -20.38 17.86 26.22
N PRO A 247 -20.09 16.81 27.00
CA PRO A 247 -21.02 16.38 28.04
C PRO A 247 -21.21 17.56 29.00
N VAL A 248 -22.47 17.92 29.24
CA VAL A 248 -22.78 18.92 30.27
C VAL A 248 -22.42 18.29 31.61
N GLU A 249 -21.38 18.81 32.27
CA GLU A 249 -21.13 18.45 33.66
C GLU A 249 -22.35 18.90 34.47
N ALA A 250 -23.12 17.93 34.97
CA ALA A 250 -24.19 18.23 35.89
C ALA A 250 -23.57 18.83 37.15
N HIS A 251 -23.63 20.16 37.30
CA HIS A 251 -23.29 20.84 38.54
C HIS A 251 -24.30 20.47 39.63
N THR A 252 -24.16 19.28 40.21
CA THR A 252 -24.97 18.80 41.35
C THR A 252 -24.53 19.41 42.69
N SER A 253 -23.57 20.35 42.70
CA SER A 253 -23.03 21.00 43.91
C SER A 253 -24.04 21.75 44.78
N GLY A 254 -25.32 21.84 44.38
CA GLY A 254 -26.38 22.46 45.17
C GLY A 254 -27.53 21.54 45.62
N MET A 255 -27.73 20.37 45.02
CA MET A 255 -28.97 19.59 45.23
C MET A 255 -28.97 18.74 46.50
N LEU A 256 -27.82 18.54 47.15
CA LEU A 256 -27.74 17.76 48.40
C LEU A 256 -27.85 18.60 49.69
N LYS A 257 -27.96 19.94 49.61
CA LYS A 257 -27.97 20.81 50.81
C LYS A 257 -29.36 21.12 51.40
N GLN A 258 -30.46 20.64 50.82
CA GLN A 258 -31.81 20.98 51.30
C GLN A 258 -32.52 19.90 52.13
N VAL A 259 -31.86 18.81 52.51
CA VAL A 259 -32.53 17.75 53.31
C VAL A 259 -32.33 17.91 54.83
N SER A 260 -31.48 18.82 55.31
CA SER A 260 -31.11 18.84 56.74
C SER A 260 -31.65 19.99 57.60
N ASN A 261 -32.67 20.73 57.16
CA ASN A 261 -33.35 21.67 58.06
C ASN A 261 -34.86 21.64 57.83
N LYS A 262 -35.54 20.81 58.62
CA LYS A 262 -36.95 21.00 58.94
C LYS A 262 -37.06 21.08 60.47
N PRO A 263 -37.72 22.11 61.02
CA PRO A 263 -37.82 22.34 62.47
C PRO A 263 -38.64 21.28 63.19
#